data_AF-A0A392NA00-F1
#
_entry.id   AF-A0A392NA00-F1
#
_cell.length_a   1.000
_cell.length_b   1.000
_cell.length_c   1.000
_cell.angle_alpha   90.00
_cell.angle_beta   90.00
_cell.angle_gamma   90.00
#
_symmetry.space_group_name_H-M   'P 1'
#
loop_
_entity.id
_entity.type
_entity.pdbx_description
1 polymer ?
#
loop_
_entity_poly.entity_id
_entity_poly.type
_entity_poly.pdbx_seq_one_letter_code
_entity_poly.pdbx_strand_id
1 'polypeptide(L)'
;WIVESRLDKLEFARQKLAYCYFSSAATLFAPELSDARISWAKNGVLTTVVDDFFDVGSSQEEQENLIQLVEKWDVDVDVNTVCCSEAVKIIFSAVRSTICEIGEKSVERQGRNVKDSVIKIVRCFFIFLLTFFY
;
A
#
# COMPACT_ATOMS: atom_id res chain seq x y z
N TRP A 1 -6.32 4.70 11.22
CA TRP A 1 -5.66 4.08 10.04
C TRP A 1 -4.21 3.66 10.29
N ILE A 2 -3.20 4.55 10.45
CA ILE A 2 -1.79 4.13 10.62
C ILE A 2 -1.61 3.08 11.73
N VAL A 3 -2.15 3.38 12.92
CA VAL A 3 -2.09 2.48 14.09
C VAL A 3 -2.92 1.21 13.87
N GLU A 4 -4.10 1.33 13.26
CA GLU A 4 -4.97 0.18 12.94
C GLU A 4 -4.30 -0.78 11.95
N SER A 5 -3.60 -0.24 10.96
CA SER A 5 -2.81 -0.99 9.98
C SER A 5 -1.44 -1.41 10.51
N ARG A 6 -1.11 -1.08 11.77
CA ARG A 6 0.16 -1.40 12.45
C ARG A 6 1.41 -0.84 11.76
N LEU A 7 1.25 0.14 10.87
CA LEU A 7 2.37 0.80 10.17
C LEU A 7 3.27 1.60 11.12
N ASP A 8 2.77 1.94 12.31
CA ASP A 8 3.54 2.54 13.40
C ASP A 8 4.56 1.58 14.03
N LYS A 9 4.43 0.27 13.78
CA LYS A 9 5.37 -0.75 14.28
C LYS A 9 6.59 -0.95 13.38
N LEU A 10 6.59 -0.37 12.19
CA LEU A 10 7.68 -0.44 11.24
C LEU A 10 8.68 0.69 11.55
N GLU A 11 9.63 0.44 12.44
CA GLU A 11 10.58 1.47 12.90
C GLU A 11 11.50 1.99 11.78
N PHE A 12 11.75 1.19 10.75
CA PHE A 12 12.51 1.60 9.56
C PHE A 12 11.73 2.61 8.68
N ALA A 13 10.40 2.62 8.77
CA ALA A 13 9.56 3.36 7.84
C ALA A 13 9.35 4.81 8.29
N ARG A 14 9.66 5.75 7.39
CA ARG A 14 9.48 7.18 7.61
C ARG A 14 7.99 7.50 7.66
N GLN A 15 7.54 8.04 8.79
CA GLN A 15 6.15 8.45 8.95
C GLN A 15 5.88 9.75 8.16
N LYS A 16 5.43 9.61 6.91
CA LYS A 16 5.13 10.73 5.99
C LYS A 16 3.66 11.15 5.96
N LEU A 17 2.84 10.71 6.93
CA LEU A 17 1.40 10.99 6.98
C LEU A 17 1.06 12.48 6.78
N ALA A 18 1.71 13.37 7.55
CA ALA A 18 1.45 14.80 7.47
C ALA A 18 1.78 15.36 6.08
N TYR A 19 2.87 14.90 5.46
CA TYR A 19 3.28 15.31 4.12
C TYR A 19 2.29 14.81 3.06
N CYS A 20 1.94 13.53 3.09
CA CYS A 20 1.02 12.92 2.13
C CYS A 20 -0.37 13.55 2.22
N TYR A 21 -0.87 13.83 3.43
CA TYR A 21 -2.15 14.50 3.61
C TYR A 21 -2.09 15.98 3.21
N PHE A 22 -1.01 16.69 3.56
CA PHE A 22 -0.82 18.08 3.12
C PHE A 22 -0.81 18.19 1.60
N SER A 23 -0.05 17.32 0.92
CA SER A 23 0.01 17.28 -0.54
C SER A 23 -1.35 16.99 -1.17
N SER A 24 -2.13 16.06 -0.62
CA SER A 24 -3.45 15.75 -1.16
C SER A 24 -4.45 16.87 -0.89
N ALA A 25 -4.40 17.49 0.29
CA ALA A 25 -5.25 18.62 0.67
C ALA A 25 -4.97 19.88 -0.14
N ALA A 26 -3.70 20.18 -0.41
CA ALA A 26 -3.30 21.30 -1.26
C ALA A 26 -3.76 21.11 -2.71
N THR A 27 -3.82 19.87 -3.20
CA THR A 27 -4.21 19.55 -4.58
C THR A 27 -5.73 19.48 -4.76
N LEU A 28 -6.43 18.82 -3.84
CA LEU A 28 -7.87 18.56 -3.91
C LEU A 28 -8.59 19.35 -2.81
N PHE A 29 -8.63 20.68 -2.92
CA PHE A 29 -9.11 21.56 -1.85
C PHE A 29 -10.62 21.54 -1.63
N ALA A 30 -11.43 21.18 -2.63
CA ALA A 30 -12.89 21.21 -2.53
C ALA A 30 -13.41 20.24 -1.44
N PRO A 31 -14.30 20.65 -0.52
CA PRO A 31 -14.75 19.83 0.61
C PRO A 31 -15.25 18.43 0.21
N GLU A 32 -15.97 18.36 -0.91
CA GLU A 32 -16.62 17.17 -1.46
C GLU A 32 -15.61 16.07 -1.88
N LEU A 33 -14.35 16.44 -2.08
CA LEU A 33 -13.26 15.54 -2.47
C LEU A 33 -12.55 14.87 -1.28
N SER A 34 -13.19 14.84 -0.10
CA SER A 34 -12.60 14.26 1.12
C SER A 34 -12.14 12.81 0.93
N ASP A 35 -12.96 11.96 0.31
CA ASP A 35 -12.59 10.56 0.06
C ASP A 35 -11.37 10.44 -0.86
N ALA A 36 -11.26 11.31 -1.87
CA ALA A 36 -10.13 11.34 -2.77
C ALA A 36 -8.85 11.79 -2.05
N ARG A 37 -8.93 12.80 -1.17
CA ARG A 37 -7.81 13.24 -0.32
C ARG A 37 -7.31 12.14 0.61
N ILE A 38 -8.24 11.44 1.26
CA ILE A 38 -7.92 10.35 2.19
C ILE A 38 -7.30 9.18 1.41
N SER A 39 -7.91 8.79 0.29
CA SER A 39 -7.38 7.73 -0.58
C SER A 39 -5.97 8.05 -1.07
N TRP A 40 -5.72 9.28 -1.56
CA TRP A 40 -4.40 9.74 -1.95
C TRP A 40 -3.42 9.64 -0.79
N ALA A 41 -3.76 10.22 0.38
CA ALA A 41 -2.87 10.25 1.53
C ALA A 41 -2.47 8.83 1.99
N LYS A 42 -3.42 7.89 2.03
CA LYS A 42 -3.17 6.48 2.37
C LYS A 42 -2.20 5.83 1.37
N ASN A 43 -2.46 5.97 0.07
CA ASN A 43 -1.57 5.43 -0.96
C ASN A 43 -0.17 6.06 -0.90
N GLY A 44 -0.08 7.38 -0.68
CA GLY A 44 1.20 8.06 -0.52
C GLY A 44 2.02 7.52 0.64
N VAL A 45 1.38 7.27 1.80
CA VAL A 45 2.07 6.65 2.94
C VAL A 45 2.52 5.23 2.59
N LEU A 46 1.64 4.40 2.02
CA LEU A 46 2.01 3.02 1.65
C LEU A 46 3.17 2.99 0.67
N THR A 47 3.18 3.86 -0.34
CA THR A 47 4.30 3.99 -1.29
C THR A 47 5.59 4.30 -0.56
N THR A 48 5.60 5.24 0.40
CA THR A 48 6.81 5.56 1.17
C THR A 48 7.26 4.43 2.09
N VAL A 49 6.32 3.72 2.72
CA VAL A 49 6.65 2.56 3.58
C VAL A 49 7.25 1.43 2.77
N VAL A 50 6.70 1.15 1.58
CA VAL A 50 7.24 0.13 0.68
C VAL A 50 8.60 0.54 0.14
N ASP A 51 8.79 1.80 -0.27
CA ASP A 51 10.10 2.34 -0.67
C ASP A 51 11.16 2.12 0.41
N ASP A 52 10.87 2.52 1.66
CA ASP A 52 11.77 2.32 2.80
C ASP A 52 12.08 0.84 3.07
N PHE A 53 11.09 -0.03 2.89
CA PHE A 53 11.26 -1.47 3.05
C PHE A 53 12.26 -2.02 2.02
N PHE A 54 12.16 -1.62 0.75
CA PHE A 54 13.06 -2.09 -0.30
C PHE A 54 14.45 -1.45 -0.26
N ASP A 55 14.58 -0.20 0.21
CA ASP A 55 15.86 0.53 0.26
C ASP A 55 16.71 0.14 1.47
N VAL A 56 16.12 0.11 2.67
CA VAL A 56 16.88 -0.04 3.93
C VAL A 56 16.23 -0.94 4.97
N GLY A 57 14.94 -1.25 4.83
CA GLY A 57 14.10 -1.80 5.89
C GLY A 57 14.00 -3.32 5.94
N SER A 58 14.58 -4.04 4.98
CA SER A 58 14.42 -5.50 4.90
C SER A 58 15.58 -6.22 4.23
N SER A 59 15.60 -7.55 4.39
CA SER A 59 16.46 -8.45 3.63
C SER A 59 15.88 -8.75 2.22
N GLN A 60 16.73 -9.26 1.32
CA GLN A 60 16.31 -9.75 0.00
C GLN A 60 15.19 -10.79 0.08
N GLU A 61 15.29 -11.75 1.01
CA GLU A 61 14.26 -12.79 1.17
C GLU A 61 12.90 -12.18 1.53
N GLU A 62 12.87 -11.18 2.40
CA GLU A 62 11.64 -10.48 2.77
C GLU A 62 11.04 -9.67 1.62
N GLN A 63 11.89 -9.08 0.77
CA GLN A 63 11.46 -8.38 -0.45
C GLN A 63 10.80 -9.34 -1.43
N GLU A 64 11.46 -10.47 -1.72
CA GLU A 64 10.95 -11.53 -2.59
C GLU A 64 9.63 -12.09 -2.06
N ASN A 65 9.51 -12.31 -0.76
CA ASN A 65 8.28 -12.77 -0.12
C ASN A 65 7.13 -11.77 -0.33
N LEU A 66 7.37 -10.48 -0.13
CA LEU A 66 6.35 -9.45 -0.34
C LEU A 66 5.91 -9.37 -1.81
N ILE A 67 6.84 -9.51 -2.76
CA ILE A 67 6.53 -9.54 -4.19
C ILE A 67 5.64 -10.74 -4.53
N GLN A 68 6.01 -11.93 -4.06
CA GLN A 68 5.23 -13.14 -4.35
C GLN A 68 3.78 -13.03 -3.85
N LEU A 69 3.54 -12.38 -2.72
CA LEU A 69 2.19 -12.11 -2.23
C LEU A 69 1.41 -11.17 -3.15
N VAL A 70 2.07 -10.11 -3.63
CA VAL A 70 1.47 -9.13 -4.54
C VAL A 70 1.16 -9.77 -5.91
N GLU A 71 1.98 -10.71 -6.37
CA GLU A 71 1.74 -11.48 -7.60
C GLU A 71 0.59 -12.48 -7.44
N LYS A 72 0.53 -13.16 -6.30
CA LYS A 72 -0.49 -14.16 -5.94
C LYS A 72 -1.72 -13.54 -5.26
N TRP A 73 -2.03 -12.28 -5.57
CA TRP A 73 -3.09 -11.49 -4.93
C TRP A 73 -4.45 -12.21 -4.79
N ASP A 74 -4.86 -12.96 -5.82
CA ASP A 74 -6.17 -13.63 -5.90
C ASP A 74 -6.16 -15.07 -5.37
N VAL A 75 -4.98 -15.62 -5.05
CA VAL A 75 -4.87 -16.92 -4.42
C VAL A 75 -5.03 -16.71 -2.92
N ASP A 76 -5.84 -17.55 -2.26
CA ASP A 76 -6.01 -17.50 -0.81
C ASP A 76 -4.75 -18.07 -0.13
N VAL A 77 -3.66 -17.31 -0.27
CA VAL A 77 -2.38 -17.58 0.34
C VAL A 77 -2.51 -17.17 1.79
N ASP A 78 -2.42 -18.14 2.70
CA ASP A 78 -2.29 -17.81 4.11
C ASP A 78 -0.98 -17.04 4.29
N VAL A 79 -1.12 -15.74 4.54
CA VAL A 79 -0.04 -14.79 4.82
C VAL A 79 0.85 -15.29 5.94
N ASN A 80 0.37 -16.18 6.82
CA ASN A 80 1.19 -16.79 7.87
C ASN A 80 2.04 -17.98 7.42
N THR A 81 1.72 -18.63 6.31
CA THR A 81 2.48 -19.79 5.79
C THR A 81 3.54 -19.42 4.77
N VAL A 82 3.32 -18.34 4.00
CA VAL A 82 4.30 -17.85 3.01
C VAL A 82 5.24 -16.79 3.59
N CYS A 83 4.86 -16.09 4.67
CA CYS A 83 5.68 -15.00 5.20
C CYS A 83 6.47 -15.40 6.45
N CYS A 84 7.78 -15.16 6.38
CA CYS A 84 8.68 -15.35 7.50
C CYS A 84 8.69 -14.15 8.48
N SER A 85 8.40 -12.91 8.01
CA SER A 85 8.56 -11.70 8.84
C SER A 85 7.28 -10.90 9.09
N GLU A 86 7.20 -10.30 10.28
CA GLU A 86 6.07 -9.49 10.71
C GLU A 86 5.91 -8.22 9.86
N ALA A 87 7.02 -7.65 9.37
CA ALA A 87 7.00 -6.46 8.52
C ALA A 87 6.29 -6.72 7.20
N VAL A 88 6.59 -7.84 6.53
CA VAL A 88 5.92 -8.27 5.28
C VAL A 88 4.41 -8.41 5.50
N LYS A 89 4.01 -9.06 6.60
CA LYS A 89 2.59 -9.26 6.93
C LYS A 89 1.86 -7.94 7.13
N ILE A 90 2.46 -7.00 7.86
CA ILE A 90 1.92 -5.66 8.11
C ILE A 90 1.74 -4.91 6.78
N ILE A 91 2.79 -4.83 5.96
CA ILE A 91 2.78 -4.09 4.69
C ILE A 91 1.73 -4.68 3.73
N PHE A 92 1.76 -6.00 3.52
CA PHE A 92 0.84 -6.65 2.59
C PHE A 92 -0.62 -6.48 3.03
N SER A 93 -0.90 -6.64 4.33
CA SER A 93 -2.25 -6.47 4.87
C SER A 93 -2.74 -5.02 4.74
N ALA A 94 -1.87 -4.04 4.96
CA ALA A 94 -2.19 -2.63 4.81
C ALA A 94 -2.47 -2.25 3.34
N VAL A 95 -1.68 -2.77 2.40
CA VAL A 95 -1.88 -2.60 0.95
C VAL A 95 -3.19 -3.26 0.51
N ARG A 96 -3.43 -4.52 0.91
CA ARG A 96 -4.64 -5.27 0.56
C ARG A 96 -5.92 -4.63 1.06
N SER A 97 -5.96 -4.28 2.35
CA SER A 97 -7.13 -3.60 2.94
C SER A 97 -7.42 -2.25 2.29
N THR A 98 -6.38 -1.45 2.01
CA THR A 98 -6.54 -0.14 1.38
C THR A 98 -7.05 -0.27 -0.06
N ILE A 99 -6.57 -1.24 -0.83
CA ILE A 99 -7.07 -1.51 -2.19
C ILE A 99 -8.54 -1.97 -2.18
N CYS A 100 -8.91 -2.84 -1.25
CA CYS A 100 -10.30 -3.26 -1.09
C CYS A 100 -11.21 -2.07 -0.78
N GLU A 101 -10.83 -1.22 0.17
CA GLU A 101 -11.57 0.01 0.51
C GLU A 101 -11.74 0.93 -0.70
N ILE A 102 -10.69 1.09 -1.53
CA ILE A 102 -10.78 1.90 -2.76
C ILE A 102 -11.76 1.29 -3.75
N GLY A 103 -11.73 -0.02 -3.93
CA GLY A 103 -12.64 -0.74 -4.81
C GLY A 103 -14.10 -0.62 -4.38
N GLU A 104 -14.37 -0.70 -3.08
CA GLU A 104 -15.71 -0.53 -2.51
C GLU A 104 -16.22 0.90 -2.72
N LYS A 105 -15.42 1.91 -2.33
CA LYS A 105 -15.78 3.33 -2.49
C LYS A 105 -15.91 3.77 -3.95
N SER A 106 -15.21 3.12 -4.89
CA SER A 106 -15.30 3.49 -6.30
C SER A 106 -16.66 3.18 -6.92
N VAL A 107 -17.40 2.21 -6.38
CA VAL A 107 -18.73 1.86 -6.89
C VAL A 107 -19.68 3.05 -6.73
N GLU A 108 -19.68 3.68 -5.55
CA GLU A 108 -20.51 4.86 -5.26
C GLU A 108 -20.08 6.08 -6.08
N ARG A 109 -18.78 6.24 -6.32
CA ARG A 109 -18.22 7.44 -6.98
C ARG A 109 -18.17 7.35 -8.50
N GLN A 110 -18.01 6.16 -9.07
CA GLN A 110 -17.78 5.93 -10.51
C GLN A 110 -18.76 4.93 -11.15
N GLY A 111 -19.68 4.34 -10.37
CA GLY A 111 -20.61 3.32 -10.86
C GLY A 111 -19.97 1.97 -11.21
N ARG A 112 -18.69 1.77 -10.89
CA ARG A 112 -17.95 0.54 -11.16
C ARG A 112 -16.88 0.28 -10.11
N ASN A 113 -16.58 -0.99 -9.86
CA ASN A 113 -15.49 -1.39 -8.99
C ASN A 113 -14.14 -1.26 -9.74
N VAL A 114 -13.19 -0.51 -9.19
CA VAL A 114 -11.87 -0.27 -9.80
C VAL A 114 -10.76 -1.11 -9.19
N LYS A 115 -11.06 -2.00 -8.23
CA LYS A 115 -10.12 -2.82 -7.49
C LYS A 115 -9.09 -3.49 -8.40
N ASP A 116 -9.55 -4.17 -9.45
CA ASP A 116 -8.66 -4.91 -10.36
C ASP A 116 -7.72 -3.98 -11.14
N SER A 117 -8.16 -2.74 -11.42
CA SER A 117 -7.30 -1.73 -12.04
C SER A 117 -6.22 -1.25 -11.07
N VAL A 118 -6.58 -1.06 -9.80
CA VAL A 118 -5.63 -0.65 -8.75
C VAL A 118 -4.63 -1.77 -8.44
N ILE A 119 -5.07 -3.04 -8.39
CA ILE A 119 -4.18 -4.20 -8.23
C ILE A 119 -3.14 -4.22 -9.34
N LYS A 120 -3.53 -4.00 -10.60
CA LYS A 120 -2.58 -3.92 -11.73
C LYS A 120 -1.55 -2.81 -11.55
N ILE A 121 -1.98 -1.62 -11.11
CA ILE A 121 -1.07 -0.50 -10.84
C ILE A 121 -0.08 -0.85 -9.74
N VAL A 122 -0.53 -1.45 -8.65
CA VAL A 122 0.34 -1.85 -7.55
C VAL A 122 1.31 -2.95 -7.99
N ARG A 123 0.87 -3.95 -8.76
CA ARG A 123 1.78 -4.94 -9.34
C ARG A 123 2.87 -4.27 -10.19
N CYS A 124 2.53 -3.30 -11.03
CA CYS A 124 3.52 -2.54 -11.79
C CYS A 124 4.50 -1.77 -10.89
N PHE A 125 4.02 -1.18 -9.79
CA PHE A 125 4.87 -0.48 -8.82
C PHE A 125 5.87 -1.44 -8.16
N PHE A 126 5.44 -2.62 -7.72
CA PHE A 126 6.34 -3.63 -7.14
C PHE A 126 7.37 -4.17 -8.16
N ILE A 127 6.97 -4.36 -9.43
CA ILE A 127 7.89 -4.72 -10.51
C ILE A 127 8.92 -3.60 -10.76
N PHE A 128 8.50 -2.34 -10.70
CA PHE A 128 9.41 -1.20 -10.83
C PHE A 128 10.46 -1.16 -9.71
N LEU A 129 10.06 -1.42 -8.47
CA LEU A 129 10.98 -1.48 -7.33
C LEU A 129 12.04 -2.58 -7.52
N LEU A 130 11.66 -3.76 -8.03
CA LEU A 130 12.61 -4.81 -8.39
C LEU A 130 13.70 -4.30 -9.35
N THR A 131 13.31 -3.59 -10.41
CA THR A 131 14.28 -3.08 -11.41
C THR A 131 15.16 -1.94 -10.93
N PHE A 132 14.82 -1.30 -9.80
CA PHE A 132 15.58 -0.17 -9.27
C PHE A 132 16.54 -0.60 -8.17
N PHE A 133 16.21 -1.67 -7.44
CA PHE A 133 17.01 -2.21 -6.33
C PHE A 133 17.81 -3.48 -6.71
N TYR A 134 17.55 -4.10 -7.87
CA TYR A 134 18.35 -5.18 -8.50
C TYR A 134 18.78 -4.82 -9.91
#